data_AF-A0A1Q6JZX0-F1
#
_entry.id   AF-A0A1Q6JZX0-F1
#
_cell.length_a   1.000
_cell.length_b   1.000
_cell.length_c   1.000
_cell.angle_alpha   90.00
_cell.angle_beta   90.00
_cell.angle_gamma   90.00
#
_symmetry.space_group_name_H-M   'P 1'
#
loop_
_entity.id
_entity.type
_entity.pdbx_description
1 polymer ?
#
loop_
_entity_poly.entity_id
_entity_poly.type
_entity_poly.pdbx_seq_one_letter_code
_entity_poly.pdbx_strand_id
1 'polypeptide(L)'
;RIFYPKKFELCAITIDMGFKDASVAEKQTLSAYIAELGVPYYVVDTDIAEVIFEARKESNPCSLCSKMRRGALNNKAIELGFNKLALGHHADDVVQTMLLSLLYEGRFSTFQPVSFMDRSGITLIRPFIYTSESDVKGAANKLNLPVLHNPCPANKHTQREYVNELVKRLTKEVPYARERMLGAIYHPERANLWQKPDKSDD
;
A
#
# COMPACT_ATOMS: atom_id res chain seq x y z
N ARG A 1 4.13 16.71 -22.52
CA ARG A 1 3.49 15.95 -21.41
C ARG A 1 2.25 15.28 -21.98
N ILE A 2 2.23 13.95 -22.09
CA ILE A 2 1.02 13.22 -22.49
C ILE A 2 0.25 12.96 -21.20
N PHE A 3 -0.75 13.80 -20.91
CA PHE A 3 -1.70 13.52 -19.83
C PHE A 3 -2.68 12.44 -20.30
N TYR A 4 -3.21 11.66 -19.35
CA TYR A 4 -4.24 10.66 -19.66
C TYR A 4 -5.44 11.36 -20.31
N PRO A 5 -5.87 10.95 -21.52
CA PRO A 5 -6.77 11.75 -22.35
C PRO A 5 -8.23 11.71 -21.88
N LYS A 6 -8.59 10.78 -20.98
CA LYS A 6 -9.96 10.68 -20.48
C LYS A 6 -10.16 11.66 -19.34
N LYS A 7 -11.30 12.35 -19.35
CA LYS A 7 -11.75 13.19 -18.23
C LYS A 7 -11.97 12.33 -16.99
N PHE A 8 -11.53 12.83 -15.86
CA PHE A 8 -11.78 12.25 -14.54
C PHE A 8 -11.92 13.37 -13.53
N GLU A 9 -12.62 13.07 -12.45
CA GLU A 9 -12.66 13.89 -11.25
C GLU A 9 -11.70 13.30 -10.23
N LEU A 10 -11.16 14.15 -9.36
CA LEU A 10 -10.22 13.75 -8.32
C LEU A 10 -10.66 14.33 -6.99
N CYS A 11 -10.65 13.52 -5.95
CA CYS A 11 -10.67 13.98 -4.57
C CYS A 11 -9.56 13.25 -3.78
N ALA A 12 -9.15 13.84 -2.68
CA ALA A 12 -8.27 13.24 -1.70
C ALA A 12 -9.08 12.80 -0.48
N ILE A 13 -8.77 11.62 0.06
CA ILE A 13 -9.41 11.08 1.26
C ILE A 13 -8.31 10.64 2.22
N THR A 14 -8.35 11.14 3.45
CA THR A 14 -7.50 10.67 4.56
C THR A 14 -8.38 9.95 5.58
N ILE A 15 -7.97 8.75 5.98
CA ILE A 15 -8.58 8.08 7.13
C ILE A 15 -7.81 8.50 8.38
N ASP A 16 -8.45 9.27 9.25
CA ASP A 16 -7.94 9.52 10.58
C ASP A 16 -8.25 8.32 11.46
N MET A 17 -7.20 7.64 11.92
CA MET A 17 -7.33 6.43 12.72
C MET A 17 -7.60 6.71 14.20
N GLY A 18 -7.56 7.97 14.63
CA GLY A 18 -7.75 8.34 16.03
C GLY A 18 -6.51 8.15 16.91
N PHE A 19 -5.30 8.15 16.32
CA PHE A 19 -4.07 8.12 17.11
C PHE A 19 -3.88 9.44 17.88
N LYS A 20 -3.72 9.35 19.20
CA LYS A 20 -3.54 10.53 20.09
C LYS A 20 -2.30 11.35 19.76
N ASP A 21 -1.23 10.69 19.28
CA ASP A 21 0.05 11.33 18.93
C ASP A 21 0.07 11.87 17.48
N ALA A 22 -1.05 11.85 16.76
CA ALA A 22 -1.10 12.40 15.41
C ALA A 22 -0.97 13.92 15.43
N SER A 23 0.04 14.46 14.75
CA SER A 23 0.31 15.90 14.73
C SER A 23 -0.79 16.69 14.03
N VAL A 24 -1.43 17.60 14.78
CA VAL A 24 -2.41 18.55 14.23
C VAL A 24 -1.77 19.47 13.19
N ALA A 25 -0.52 19.90 13.44
CA ALA A 25 0.21 20.77 12.52
C ALA A 25 0.46 20.08 11.18
N GLU A 26 0.88 18.80 11.18
CA GLU A 26 1.10 18.04 9.94
C GLU A 26 -0.20 17.85 9.14
N LYS A 27 -1.33 17.58 9.82
CA LYS A 27 -2.66 17.51 9.19
C LYS A 27 -3.03 18.84 8.53
N GLN A 28 -2.78 19.96 9.20
CA GLN A 28 -3.03 21.30 8.66
C GLN A 28 -2.15 21.60 7.44
N THR A 29 -0.86 21.26 7.50
CA THR A 29 0.05 21.39 6.36
C THR A 29 -0.43 20.59 5.15
N LEU A 30 -0.88 19.36 5.36
CA LEU A 30 -1.43 18.54 4.28
C LEU A 30 -2.71 19.15 3.68
N SER A 31 -3.64 19.61 4.53
CA SER A 31 -4.87 20.27 4.09
C SER A 31 -4.59 21.50 3.24
N ALA A 32 -3.64 22.34 3.66
CA ALA A 32 -3.24 23.54 2.93
C ALA A 32 -2.65 23.19 1.55
N TYR A 33 -1.73 22.22 1.51
CA TYR A 33 -1.14 21.76 0.25
C TYR A 33 -2.17 21.19 -0.72
N ILE A 34 -3.14 20.39 -0.24
CA ILE A 34 -4.19 19.84 -1.11
C ILE A 34 -5.13 20.95 -1.61
N ALA A 35 -5.42 21.96 -0.78
CA ALA A 35 -6.20 23.12 -1.19
C ALA A 35 -5.50 23.93 -2.29
N GLU A 36 -4.18 24.11 -2.21
CA GLU A 36 -3.37 24.75 -3.27
C GLU A 36 -3.43 23.99 -4.60
N LEU A 37 -3.58 22.66 -4.57
CA LEU A 37 -3.79 21.85 -5.77
C LEU A 37 -5.20 21.98 -6.36
N GLY A 38 -6.14 22.63 -5.67
CA GLY A 38 -7.53 22.74 -6.09
C GLY A 38 -8.29 21.41 -6.07
N VAL A 39 -7.86 20.47 -5.21
CA VAL A 39 -8.47 19.13 -5.10
C VAL A 39 -9.38 19.07 -3.86
N PRO A 40 -10.65 18.64 -3.99
CA PRO A 40 -11.51 18.38 -2.84
C PRO A 40 -10.86 17.40 -1.86
N TYR A 41 -10.87 17.74 -0.57
CA TYR A 41 -10.23 16.94 0.47
C TYR A 41 -11.21 16.56 1.58
N TYR A 42 -11.25 15.28 1.93
CA TYR A 42 -12.10 14.74 2.98
C TYR A 42 -11.27 13.97 4.00
N VAL A 43 -11.44 14.30 5.27
CA VAL A 43 -10.92 13.52 6.39
C VAL A 43 -12.06 12.68 6.95
N VAL A 44 -11.82 11.39 7.13
CA VAL A 44 -12.78 10.43 7.70
C VAL A 44 -12.26 10.01 9.05
N ASP A 45 -12.92 10.49 10.10
CA ASP A 45 -12.63 10.09 11.48
C ASP A 45 -13.09 8.65 11.75
N THR A 46 -12.23 7.87 12.39
CA THR A 46 -12.49 6.46 12.72
C THR A 46 -11.88 6.08 14.06
N ASP A 47 -12.47 5.08 14.72
CA ASP A 47 -11.97 4.54 15.98
C ASP A 47 -11.02 3.34 15.77
N ILE A 48 -10.36 3.28 14.60
CA ILE A 48 -9.54 2.11 14.23
C ILE A 48 -8.39 1.90 15.23
N ALA A 49 -7.72 2.96 15.68
CA ALA A 49 -6.62 2.83 16.63
C ALA A 49 -7.09 2.19 17.95
N GLU A 50 -8.22 2.66 18.50
CA GLU A 50 -8.82 2.10 19.71
C GLU A 50 -9.20 0.63 19.52
N VAL A 51 -9.91 0.30 18.43
CA VAL A 51 -10.30 -1.08 18.14
C VAL A 51 -9.09 -2.01 18.04
N ILE A 52 -8.02 -1.56 17.39
CA ILE A 52 -6.82 -2.37 17.16
C ILE A 52 -6.00 -2.55 18.44
N PHE A 53 -5.72 -1.47 19.16
CA PHE A 53 -4.75 -1.47 20.26
C PHE A 53 -5.37 -1.60 21.65
N GLU A 54 -6.65 -1.24 21.82
CA GLU A 54 -7.33 -1.28 23.12
C GLU A 54 -8.32 -2.44 23.22
N ALA A 55 -9.14 -2.65 22.18
CA ALA A 55 -10.20 -3.67 22.20
C ALA A 55 -9.73 -5.07 21.75
N ARG A 56 -9.16 -5.20 20.54
CA ARG A 56 -8.85 -6.51 19.94
C ARG A 56 -7.50 -7.06 20.36
N LYS A 57 -6.47 -6.20 20.42
CA LYS A 57 -5.10 -6.55 20.85
C LYS A 57 -4.54 -7.81 20.17
N GLU A 58 -4.83 -7.96 18.87
CA GLU A 58 -4.32 -9.09 18.09
C GLU A 58 -2.78 -9.04 18.04
N SER A 59 -2.14 -10.21 18.04
CA SER A 59 -0.67 -10.33 17.94
C SER A 59 -0.13 -9.77 16.61
N ASN A 60 -0.97 -9.73 15.56
CA ASN A 60 -0.66 -9.11 14.28
C ASN A 60 -1.70 -8.04 13.91
N PRO A 61 -1.64 -6.84 14.54
CA PRO A 61 -2.66 -5.81 14.40
C PRO A 61 -2.75 -5.23 12.98
N CYS A 62 -1.69 -5.36 12.18
CA CYS A 62 -1.58 -4.74 10.87
C CYS A 62 -2.58 -5.31 9.85
N SER A 63 -2.91 -6.61 9.94
CA SER A 63 -3.84 -7.26 9.01
C SER A 63 -5.26 -6.71 9.17
N LEU A 64 -5.78 -6.69 10.40
CA LEU A 64 -7.10 -6.13 10.69
C LEU A 64 -7.16 -4.62 10.41
N CYS A 65 -6.13 -3.88 10.82
CA CYS A 65 -6.02 -2.44 10.55
C CYS A 65 -6.08 -2.13 9.04
N SER A 66 -5.36 -2.89 8.21
CA SER A 66 -5.40 -2.73 6.74
C SER A 66 -6.80 -2.98 6.16
N LYS A 67 -7.53 -3.99 6.69
CA LYS A 67 -8.91 -4.29 6.27
C LYS A 67 -9.86 -3.15 6.64
N MET A 68 -9.79 -2.66 7.88
CA MET A 68 -10.66 -1.58 8.37
C MET A 68 -10.44 -0.28 7.61
N ARG A 69 -9.17 0.14 7.41
CA ARG A 69 -8.85 1.34 6.63
C ARG A 69 -9.36 1.25 5.20
N ARG A 70 -9.21 0.09 4.56
CA ARG A 70 -9.71 -0.12 3.19
C ARG A 70 -11.24 -0.07 3.14
N GLY A 71 -11.92 -0.61 4.15
CA GLY A 71 -13.37 -0.48 4.29
C GLY A 71 -13.81 0.98 4.39
N ALA A 72 -13.17 1.76 5.26
CA ALA A 72 -13.46 3.19 5.43
C ALA A 72 -13.22 3.99 4.13
N LEU A 73 -12.09 3.76 3.46
CA LEU A 73 -11.79 4.39 2.16
C LEU A 73 -12.85 4.06 1.11
N ASN A 74 -13.22 2.78 0.98
CA ASN A 74 -14.21 2.35 0.00
C ASN A 74 -15.58 2.98 0.29
N ASN A 75 -16.01 2.96 1.54
CA ASN A 75 -17.30 3.53 1.94
C ASN A 75 -17.36 5.01 1.59
N LYS A 76 -16.30 5.78 1.91
CA LYS A 76 -16.26 7.20 1.59
C LYS A 76 -16.19 7.47 0.09
N ALA A 77 -15.41 6.67 -0.65
CA ALA A 77 -15.35 6.79 -2.10
C ALA A 77 -16.73 6.55 -2.76
N ILE A 78 -17.48 5.54 -2.28
CA ILE A 78 -18.83 5.24 -2.77
C ILE A 78 -19.81 6.36 -2.41
N GLU A 79 -19.77 6.84 -1.17
CA GLU A 79 -20.60 7.97 -0.71
C GLU A 79 -20.42 9.21 -1.60
N LEU A 80 -19.18 9.48 -2.02
CA LEU A 80 -18.83 10.60 -2.90
C LEU A 80 -19.05 10.31 -4.40
N GLY A 81 -19.56 9.13 -4.76
CA GLY A 81 -19.84 8.75 -6.16
C GLY A 81 -18.62 8.34 -6.99
N PHE A 82 -17.46 8.08 -6.36
CA PHE A 82 -16.25 7.64 -7.05
C PHE A 82 -16.25 6.13 -7.29
N ASN A 83 -15.73 5.72 -8.44
CA ASN A 83 -15.64 4.30 -8.83
C ASN A 83 -14.22 3.73 -8.83
N LYS A 84 -13.22 4.55 -8.48
CA LYS A 84 -11.79 4.19 -8.44
C LYS A 84 -11.15 4.72 -7.18
N LEU A 85 -10.28 3.90 -6.59
CA LEU A 85 -9.45 4.27 -5.45
C LEU A 85 -7.98 4.08 -5.84
N ALA A 86 -7.24 5.19 -5.90
CA ALA A 86 -5.81 5.18 -6.18
C ALA A 86 -5.00 5.02 -4.90
N LEU A 87 -4.12 4.02 -4.85
CA LEU A 87 -3.23 3.78 -3.71
C LEU A 87 -1.78 3.94 -4.15
N GLY A 88 -0.99 4.65 -3.33
CA GLY A 88 0.41 4.99 -3.61
C GLY A 88 1.41 3.83 -3.50
N HIS A 89 0.98 2.59 -3.74
CA HIS A 89 1.87 1.43 -3.70
C HIS A 89 2.92 1.52 -4.81
N HIS A 90 4.18 1.28 -4.45
CA HIS A 90 5.32 1.33 -5.35
C HIS A 90 5.93 -0.07 -5.62
N ALA A 91 6.92 -0.15 -6.50
CA ALA A 91 7.53 -1.42 -6.91
C ALA A 91 8.11 -2.20 -5.72
N ASP A 92 8.68 -1.50 -4.73
CA ASP A 92 9.22 -2.16 -3.52
C ASP A 92 8.12 -2.84 -2.69
N ASP A 93 6.90 -2.28 -2.65
CA ASP A 93 5.77 -2.91 -1.94
C ASP A 93 5.37 -4.24 -2.59
N VAL A 94 5.53 -4.33 -3.92
CA VAL A 94 5.25 -5.54 -4.71
C VAL A 94 6.23 -6.65 -4.32
N VAL A 95 7.53 -6.33 -4.25
CA VAL A 95 8.59 -7.28 -3.82
C VAL A 95 8.38 -7.69 -2.36
N GLN A 96 8.12 -6.74 -1.47
CA GLN A 96 7.86 -7.03 -0.06
C GLN A 96 6.64 -7.95 0.10
N THR A 97 5.56 -7.71 -0.66
CA THR A 97 4.36 -8.55 -0.61
C THR A 97 4.63 -9.95 -1.15
N MET A 98 5.38 -10.07 -2.25
CA MET A 98 5.84 -11.36 -2.77
C MET A 98 6.61 -12.16 -1.72
N LEU A 99 7.58 -11.53 -1.06
CA LEU A 99 8.38 -12.19 -0.03
C LEU A 99 7.56 -12.52 1.23
N LEU A 100 6.63 -11.66 1.63
CA LEU A 100 5.71 -11.96 2.74
C LEU A 100 4.87 -13.20 2.44
N SER A 101 4.24 -13.27 1.26
CA SER A 101 3.47 -14.46 0.87
C SER A 101 4.35 -15.69 0.71
N LEU A 102 5.55 -15.56 0.15
CA LEU A 102 6.46 -16.69 -0.06
C LEU A 102 6.96 -17.26 1.27
N LEU A 103 7.46 -16.41 2.16
CA LEU A 103 8.15 -16.82 3.39
C LEU A 103 7.19 -17.20 4.53
N TYR A 104 6.02 -16.56 4.61
CA TYR A 104 5.11 -16.74 5.75
C TYR A 104 3.80 -17.46 5.38
N GLU A 105 3.48 -17.58 4.09
CA GLU A 105 2.24 -18.24 3.64
C GLU A 105 2.51 -19.43 2.70
N GLY A 106 3.75 -19.62 2.23
CA GLY A 106 4.10 -20.67 1.28
C GLY A 106 3.50 -20.46 -0.12
N ARG A 107 3.19 -19.21 -0.49
CA ARG A 107 2.55 -18.88 -1.78
C ARG A 107 3.38 -17.85 -2.55
N PHE A 108 3.52 -18.04 -3.85
CA PHE A 108 4.08 -17.01 -4.72
C PHE A 108 2.95 -16.09 -5.19
N SER A 109 2.75 -14.96 -4.51
CA SER A 109 1.62 -14.06 -4.77
C SER A 109 1.96 -12.61 -4.45
N THR A 110 1.39 -11.67 -5.21
CA THR A 110 1.44 -10.23 -4.92
C THR A 110 0.15 -9.54 -5.39
N PHE A 111 0.01 -8.24 -5.14
CA PHE A 111 -1.12 -7.47 -5.65
C PHE A 111 -0.91 -7.03 -7.10
N GLN A 112 -2.01 -6.88 -7.84
CA GLN A 112 -2.00 -6.46 -9.24
C GLN A 112 -1.99 -4.93 -9.40
N PRO A 113 -1.53 -4.37 -10.53
CA PRO A 113 -1.63 -2.93 -10.82
C PRO A 113 -3.07 -2.39 -10.71
N VAL A 114 -4.04 -3.20 -11.15
CA VAL A 114 -5.47 -2.92 -11.09
C VAL A 114 -6.16 -4.10 -10.40
N SER A 115 -7.11 -3.82 -9.52
CA SER A 115 -7.90 -4.87 -8.85
C SER A 115 -9.33 -4.40 -8.68
N PHE A 116 -10.29 -5.15 -9.21
CA PHE A 116 -11.71 -4.87 -9.00
C PHE A 116 -12.17 -5.48 -7.67
N MET A 117 -12.94 -4.73 -6.87
CA MET A 117 -13.49 -5.20 -5.60
C MET A 117 -14.99 -5.41 -5.74
N ASP A 118 -15.39 -6.65 -6.03
CA ASP A 118 -16.78 -7.02 -6.34
C ASP A 118 -17.78 -6.53 -5.30
N ARG A 119 -17.45 -6.68 -4.01
CA ARG A 119 -18.34 -6.32 -2.89
C ARG A 119 -18.66 -4.83 -2.82
N SER A 120 -17.77 -3.96 -3.29
CA SER A 120 -17.91 -2.51 -3.17
C SER A 120 -18.06 -1.82 -4.53
N GLY A 121 -17.89 -2.54 -5.64
CA GLY A 121 -17.88 -1.97 -7.00
C GLY A 121 -16.70 -1.05 -7.31
N ILE A 122 -15.72 -0.92 -6.39
CA ILE A 122 -14.58 -0.02 -6.54
C ILE A 122 -13.46 -0.72 -7.30
N THR A 123 -12.86 -0.02 -8.26
CA THR A 123 -11.61 -0.44 -8.90
C THR A 123 -10.41 0.18 -8.18
N LEU A 124 -9.59 -0.65 -7.55
CA LEU A 124 -8.29 -0.23 -7.03
C LEU A 124 -7.31 -0.04 -8.18
N ILE A 125 -6.59 1.08 -8.17
CA ILE A 125 -5.49 1.36 -9.11
C ILE A 125 -4.23 1.74 -8.33
N ARG A 126 -3.06 1.37 -8.85
CA ARG A 126 -1.75 1.62 -8.21
C ARG A 126 -0.81 2.32 -9.19
N PRO A 127 -0.94 3.65 -9.37
CA PRO A 127 -0.19 4.37 -10.41
C PRO A 127 1.33 4.31 -10.25
N PHE A 128 1.84 4.09 -9.04
CA PHE A 128 3.27 4.04 -8.74
C PHE A 128 3.87 2.63 -8.75
N ILE A 129 3.12 1.60 -9.17
CA ILE A 129 3.56 0.20 -9.03
C ILE A 129 4.87 -0.14 -9.76
N TYR A 130 5.30 0.69 -10.71
CA TYR A 130 6.57 0.54 -11.45
C TYR A 130 7.67 1.50 -10.96
N THR A 131 7.36 2.40 -10.03
CA THR A 131 8.28 3.40 -9.48
C THR A 131 8.99 2.81 -8.26
N SER A 132 10.27 3.10 -8.06
CA SER A 132 10.98 2.68 -6.84
C SER A 132 10.65 3.58 -5.65
N GLU A 133 10.77 3.07 -4.42
CA GLU A 133 10.66 3.88 -3.20
C GLU A 133 11.67 5.04 -3.21
N SER A 134 12.89 4.81 -3.71
CA SER A 134 13.91 5.85 -3.85
C SER A 134 13.48 6.97 -4.81
N ASP A 135 12.82 6.65 -5.91
CA ASP A 135 12.31 7.67 -6.84
C ASP A 135 11.17 8.47 -6.23
N VAL A 136 10.26 7.80 -5.50
CA VAL A 136 9.18 8.48 -4.77
C VAL A 136 9.75 9.46 -3.75
N LYS A 137 10.73 9.03 -2.95
CA LYS A 137 11.42 9.88 -1.97
C LYS A 137 12.18 11.03 -2.65
N GLY A 138 12.89 10.74 -3.72
CA GLY A 138 13.61 11.75 -4.51
C GLY A 138 12.68 12.81 -5.08
N ALA A 139 11.53 12.40 -5.62
CA ALA A 139 10.51 13.30 -6.12
C ALA A 139 9.88 14.14 -5.00
N ALA A 140 9.54 13.53 -3.86
CA ALA A 140 8.99 14.23 -2.70
C ALA A 140 9.95 15.32 -2.20
N ASN A 141 11.24 15.01 -2.08
CA ASN A 141 12.26 15.98 -1.68
C ASN A 141 12.44 17.09 -2.72
N LYS A 142 12.55 16.73 -4.01
CA LYS A 142 12.75 17.71 -5.09
C LYS A 142 11.59 18.69 -5.22
N LEU A 143 10.37 18.23 -4.97
CA LEU A 143 9.16 19.04 -5.05
C LEU A 143 8.78 19.68 -3.70
N ASN A 144 9.58 19.46 -2.65
CA ASN A 144 9.30 19.91 -1.27
C ASN A 144 7.89 19.52 -0.79
N LEU A 145 7.47 18.29 -1.08
CA LEU A 145 6.14 17.81 -0.69
C LEU A 145 6.05 17.65 0.83
N PRO A 146 4.90 17.95 1.46
CA PRO A 146 4.68 17.66 2.86
C PRO A 146 4.61 16.14 3.07
N VAL A 147 5.56 15.59 3.82
CA VAL A 147 5.60 14.17 4.20
C VAL A 147 5.26 14.06 5.68
N LEU A 148 4.18 13.35 5.99
CA LEU A 148 3.64 13.23 7.34
C LEU A 148 4.33 12.08 8.08
N HIS A 149 4.50 12.27 9.39
CA HIS A 149 4.89 11.20 10.28
C HIS A 149 3.80 10.12 10.41
N ASN A 150 4.22 8.87 10.61
CA ASN A 150 3.33 7.75 10.90
C ASN A 150 3.28 7.50 12.43
N PRO A 151 2.20 7.88 13.12
CA PRO A 151 2.08 7.82 14.59
C PRO A 151 1.75 6.42 15.12
N CYS A 152 1.65 5.40 14.26
CA CYS A 152 1.26 4.05 14.68
C CYS A 152 2.32 3.41 15.60
N PRO A 153 1.97 2.90 16.79
CA PRO A 153 2.92 2.24 17.70
C PRO A 153 3.59 0.99 17.12
N ALA A 154 2.93 0.31 16.18
CA ALA A 154 3.50 -0.86 15.51
C ALA A 154 4.45 -0.49 14.35
N ASN A 155 4.61 0.80 14.03
CA ASN A 155 5.48 1.25 12.95
C ASN A 155 6.93 0.76 13.18
N LYS A 156 7.63 0.38 12.10
CA LYS A 156 8.98 -0.23 12.12
C LYS A 156 9.13 -1.57 12.85
N HIS A 157 8.13 -2.03 13.59
CA HIS A 157 8.14 -3.32 14.30
C HIS A 157 7.23 -4.34 13.61
N THR A 158 7.29 -4.41 12.27
CA THR A 158 6.43 -5.29 11.47
C THR A 158 7.25 -6.28 10.63
N GLN A 159 6.61 -7.40 10.24
CA GLN A 159 7.21 -8.33 9.28
C GLN A 159 7.52 -7.66 7.94
N ARG A 160 6.74 -6.64 7.55
CA ARG A 160 6.99 -5.87 6.34
C ARG A 160 8.31 -5.08 6.43
N GLU A 161 8.60 -4.47 7.57
CA GLU A 161 9.87 -3.78 7.80
C GLU A 161 11.04 -4.77 7.80
N TYR A 162 10.88 -5.92 8.45
CA TYR A 162 11.89 -6.98 8.41
C TYR A 162 12.20 -7.42 6.97
N VAL A 163 11.17 -7.67 6.16
CA VAL A 163 11.33 -8.04 4.74
C VAL A 163 11.99 -6.91 3.94
N ASN A 164 11.66 -5.64 4.22
CA ASN A 164 12.32 -4.50 3.59
C ASN A 164 13.84 -4.50 3.84
N GLU A 165 14.24 -4.67 5.11
CA GLU A 165 15.66 -4.77 5.47
C GLU A 165 16.33 -6.03 4.90
N LEU A 166 15.60 -7.14 4.81
CA LEU A 166 16.07 -8.34 4.13
C LEU A 166 16.38 -8.08 2.64
N VAL A 167 15.47 -7.43 1.91
CA VAL A 167 15.69 -7.07 0.49
C VAL A 167 16.92 -6.17 0.33
N LYS A 168 17.11 -5.20 1.22
CA LYS A 168 18.29 -4.32 1.20
C LYS A 168 19.59 -5.11 1.41
N ARG A 169 19.62 -6.04 2.36
CA ARG A 169 20.79 -6.91 2.58
C ARG A 169 21.06 -7.81 1.38
N LEU A 170 20.02 -8.48 0.87
CA LEU A 170 20.13 -9.34 -0.31
C LEU A 170 20.65 -8.58 -1.53
N THR A 171 20.22 -7.33 -1.73
CA THR A 171 20.68 -6.51 -2.86
C THR A 171 22.14 -6.09 -2.74
N LYS A 172 22.68 -5.98 -1.51
CA LYS A 172 24.11 -5.74 -1.28
C LYS A 172 24.95 -6.97 -1.60
N GLU A 173 24.46 -8.16 -1.25
CA GLU A 173 25.17 -9.43 -1.46
C GLU A 173 25.03 -9.96 -2.89
N VAL A 174 23.84 -9.79 -3.48
CA VAL A 174 23.49 -10.22 -4.83
C VAL A 174 23.04 -8.98 -5.61
N PRO A 175 23.93 -8.38 -6.41
CA PRO A 175 23.60 -7.20 -7.21
C PRO A 175 22.35 -7.44 -8.07
N TYR A 176 21.45 -6.46 -8.09
CA TYR A 176 20.17 -6.51 -8.81
C TYR A 176 19.14 -7.53 -8.30
N ALA A 177 19.28 -8.06 -7.07
CA ALA A 177 18.32 -9.02 -6.51
C ALA A 177 16.88 -8.49 -6.54
N ARG A 178 16.66 -7.25 -6.10
CA ARG A 178 15.35 -6.58 -6.13
C ARG A 178 14.77 -6.51 -7.54
N GLU A 179 15.57 -6.07 -8.52
CA GLU A 179 15.14 -5.93 -9.91
C GLU A 179 14.82 -7.28 -10.54
N ARG A 180 15.58 -8.33 -10.21
CA ARG A 180 15.31 -9.70 -10.66
C ARG A 180 14.04 -10.26 -10.06
N MET A 181 13.74 -9.96 -8.78
CA MET A 181 12.46 -10.31 -8.16
C MET A 181 11.29 -9.63 -8.88
N LEU A 182 11.40 -8.33 -9.20
CA LEU A 182 10.41 -7.63 -10.02
C LEU A 182 10.28 -8.25 -11.42
N GLY A 183 11.41 -8.60 -12.05
CA GLY A 183 11.43 -9.29 -13.33
C GLY A 183 10.65 -10.61 -13.30
N ALA A 184 10.76 -11.39 -12.23
CA ALA A 184 9.97 -12.60 -12.05
C ALA A 184 8.46 -12.33 -11.96
N ILE A 185 8.06 -11.20 -11.35
CA ILE A 185 6.65 -10.80 -11.22
C ILE A 185 6.08 -10.27 -12.53
N TYR A 186 6.89 -9.54 -13.32
CA TYR A 186 6.48 -9.00 -14.61
C TYR A 186 6.41 -10.07 -15.70
N HIS A 187 7.05 -11.22 -15.47
CA HIS A 187 7.13 -12.32 -16.42
C HIS A 187 6.63 -13.65 -15.81
N PRO A 188 5.37 -13.74 -15.36
CA PRO A 188 4.82 -14.95 -14.77
C PRO A 188 4.82 -16.14 -15.74
N GLU A 189 4.83 -15.89 -17.06
CA GLU A 189 4.96 -16.92 -18.09
C GLU A 189 6.28 -17.69 -18.04
N ARG A 190 7.30 -17.16 -17.35
CA ARG A 190 8.60 -17.84 -17.15
C ARG A 190 8.61 -18.77 -15.95
N ALA A 191 7.51 -18.86 -15.19
CA ALA A 191 7.42 -19.75 -14.05
C ALA A 191 7.42 -21.22 -14.50
N ASN A 192 8.42 -21.98 -14.06
CA ASN A 192 8.53 -23.42 -14.30
C ASN A 192 8.37 -24.18 -12.97
N LEU A 193 7.13 -24.27 -12.48
CA LEU A 193 6.77 -24.94 -11.23
C LEU A 193 6.17 -26.32 -11.52
N TRP A 194 6.38 -27.29 -10.62
CA TRP A 194 5.81 -28.64 -10.73
C TRP A 194 4.72 -28.87 -9.67
N GLN A 195 3.78 -29.77 -9.98
CA GLN A 195 2.80 -30.24 -9.02
C GLN A 195 3.36 -31.44 -8.27
N LYS A 196 3.05 -31.53 -6.97
CA LYS A 196 3.37 -32.74 -6.20
C LYS A 196 2.42 -33.85 -6.64
N PRO A 197 2.91 -35.08 -6.94
CA PRO A 197 2.03 -36.21 -7.22
C PRO A 197 1.06 -36.46 -6.07
N ASP A 198 -0.17 -36.84 -6.40
CA ASP A 198 -1.14 -37.25 -5.38
C ASP A 198 -0.68 -38.56 -4.73
N LYS A 199 -0.91 -38.69 -3.42
CA LYS A 199 -0.51 -39.88 -2.64
C LYS A 199 -1.30 -41.16 -3.01
N SER A 200 -2.18 -41.10 -4.00
CA SER A 200 -3.00 -42.24 -4.46
C SER A 200 -2.32 -43.09 -5.53
N ASP A 201 -1.14 -42.68 -6.00
CA ASP A 201 -0.47 -43.31 -7.14
C ASP A 201 0.69 -44.26 -6.74
N ASP A 202 0.78 -44.64 -5.46
CA ASP A 202 1.63 -45.71 -4.90
C ASP A 202 0.75 -46.83 -4.30
#